data_AF-A0A6L5G691-F1
#
_entry.id   AF-A0A6L5G691-F1
#
_cell.length_a   1.000
_cell.length_b   1.000
_cell.length_c   1.000
_cell.angle_alpha   90.00
_cell.angle_beta   90.00
_cell.angle_gamma   90.00
#
_symmetry.space_group_name_H-M   'P 1'
#
loop_
_entity.id
_entity.type
_entity.pdbx_description
1 polymer ?
#
loop_
_entity_poly.entity_id
_entity_poly.type
_entity_poly.pdbx_seq_one_letter_code
_entity_poly.pdbx_strand_id
1 'polypeptide(L)'
;MRPVDAAEAARTLQAVRWHQPLAWWSLAAALLLAAACWFWPTAESTLERFMQGFARGCSYGWIGGSIILLSQRRMFFFDAQRRRVIDPRSRRDRYPSRGFERLEYSVYDGRIYQVARDGARKKLPFKRFWANREDWRTLVDLLLQDEPKQGFREEG
;
A
#
# COMPACT_ATOMS: atom_id res chain seq x y z
N MET A 1 2.07 30.55 3.59
CA MET A 1 2.16 29.28 4.34
C MET A 1 3.39 29.42 5.23
N ARG A 2 3.22 29.51 6.56
CA ARG A 2 4.35 29.82 7.45
C ARG A 2 5.20 28.54 7.63
N PRO A 3 6.53 28.63 7.69
CA PRO A 3 7.40 27.46 7.86
C PRO A 3 7.18 26.70 9.18
N VAL A 4 6.53 27.33 10.18
CA VAL A 4 6.11 26.70 11.44
C VAL A 4 5.02 25.65 11.22
N ASP A 5 4.10 25.88 10.26
CA ASP A 5 3.01 24.95 9.93
C ASP A 5 3.54 23.63 9.34
N ALA A 6 4.70 23.64 8.68
CA ALA A 6 5.27 22.45 8.04
C ALA A 6 5.89 21.48 9.04
N ALA A 7 6.51 22.00 10.12
CA ALA A 7 7.10 21.19 11.18
C ALA A 7 6.01 20.58 12.08
N GLU A 8 4.93 21.31 12.32
CA GLU A 8 3.78 20.83 13.09
C GLU A 8 2.92 19.86 12.27
N ALA A 9 2.69 20.13 10.98
CA ALA A 9 2.08 19.16 10.05
C ALA A 9 2.93 17.89 9.89
N ALA A 10 4.26 17.97 9.97
CA ALA A 10 5.11 16.80 9.96
C ALA A 10 4.97 15.93 11.23
N ARG A 11 4.49 16.49 12.35
CA ARG A 11 4.21 15.73 13.59
C ARG A 11 2.87 14.99 13.54
N THR A 12 1.90 15.47 12.75
CA THR A 12 0.58 14.84 12.59
C THR A 12 0.48 13.90 11.38
N LEU A 13 1.48 13.92 10.51
CA LEU A 13 1.60 13.02 9.37
C LEU A 13 2.23 11.69 9.79
N GLN A 14 1.39 10.67 9.94
CA GLN A 14 1.86 9.31 10.16
C GLN A 14 2.26 8.68 8.81
N ALA A 15 3.53 8.31 8.66
CA ALA A 15 3.98 7.54 7.50
C ALA A 15 3.69 6.05 7.71
N VAL A 16 2.99 5.43 6.76
CA VAL A 16 2.79 3.98 6.74
C VAL A 16 3.84 3.39 5.81
N ARG A 17 4.76 2.61 6.36
CA ARG A 17 5.87 2.01 5.61
C ARG A 17 5.48 0.65 5.05
N TRP A 18 6.24 0.22 4.04
CA TRP A 18 6.14 -1.15 3.53
C TRP A 18 6.72 -2.15 4.54
N HIS A 19 6.19 -3.37 4.52
CA HIS A 19 6.75 -4.50 5.25
C HIS A 19 8.09 -4.93 4.61
N GLN A 20 9.19 -4.32 5.07
CA GLN A 20 10.54 -4.52 4.51
C GLN A 20 10.97 -5.99 4.37
N PRO A 21 10.70 -6.89 5.34
CA PRO A 21 11.07 -8.29 5.18
C PRO A 21 10.41 -8.95 3.96
N LEU A 22 9.17 -8.59 3.64
CA LEU A 22 8.45 -9.16 2.51
C LEU A 22 9.07 -8.74 1.17
N ALA A 23 9.51 -7.49 1.07
CA ALA A 23 10.22 -6.98 -0.11
C ALA A 23 11.58 -7.67 -0.30
N TRP A 24 12.31 -7.92 0.80
CA TRP A 24 13.56 -8.69 0.77
C TRP A 24 13.34 -10.15 0.33
N TRP A 25 12.32 -10.82 0.86
CA TRP A 25 11.95 -12.17 0.42
C TRP A 25 11.57 -12.22 -1.06
N SER A 26 10.82 -11.22 -1.56
CA SER A 26 10.51 -11.09 -2.99
C SER A 26 11.77 -10.95 -3.84
N LEU A 27 12.71 -10.10 -3.43
CA LEU A 27 13.98 -9.93 -4.16
C LEU A 27 14.80 -11.22 -4.16
N ALA A 28 14.91 -11.89 -3.01
CA ALA A 28 15.64 -13.17 -2.90
C ALA A 28 15.04 -14.24 -3.83
N ALA A 29 13.70 -14.37 -3.84
CA ALA A 29 13.01 -15.30 -4.74
C ALA A 29 13.24 -14.96 -6.22
N ALA A 30 13.19 -13.68 -6.58
CA ALA A 30 13.42 -13.23 -7.95
C ALA A 30 14.86 -13.52 -8.43
N LEU A 31 15.86 -13.33 -7.55
CA LEU A 31 17.26 -13.66 -7.85
C LEU A 31 17.47 -15.17 -8.01
N LEU A 32 16.87 -15.99 -7.14
CA LEU A 32 16.92 -17.45 -7.27
C LEU A 32 16.29 -17.93 -8.59
N LEU A 33 15.14 -17.36 -8.97
CA LEU A 33 14.49 -17.69 -10.24
C LEU A 33 15.35 -17.27 -11.44
N ALA A 34 15.97 -16.08 -11.39
CA ALA A 34 16.88 -15.63 -12.44
C ALA A 34 18.11 -16.53 -12.57
N ALA A 35 18.70 -16.96 -11.45
CA ALA A 35 19.79 -17.94 -11.44
C ALA A 35 19.35 -19.28 -12.05
N ALA A 36 18.18 -19.80 -11.67
CA ALA A 36 17.64 -21.03 -12.26
C ALA A 36 17.42 -20.92 -13.78
N CYS A 37 16.93 -19.76 -14.26
CA CYS A 37 16.77 -19.49 -15.70
C CYS A 37 18.10 -19.35 -16.45
N TRP A 38 19.19 -19.02 -15.74
CA TRP A 38 20.53 -18.94 -16.30
C TRP A 38 21.15 -20.33 -16.46
N PHE A 39 20.98 -21.20 -15.45
CA PHE A 39 21.46 -22.58 -15.48
C PHE A 39 20.57 -23.54 -16.29
N TRP A 40 19.43 -23.07 -16.80
CA TRP A 40 18.57 -23.86 -17.65
C TRP A 40 19.29 -24.25 -18.96
N PRO A 41 19.36 -25.55 -19.30
CA PRO A 41 20.10 -26.04 -20.47
C PRO A 41 19.65 -25.37 -21.76
N THR A 42 20.55 -25.28 -22.73
CA THR A 42 20.31 -24.58 -24.00
C THR A 42 19.20 -25.27 -24.79
N ALA A 43 18.17 -24.50 -25.12
CA ALA A 43 17.02 -24.93 -25.90
C ALA A 43 17.40 -25.38 -27.32
N GLU A 44 16.92 -26.54 -27.72
CA GLU A 44 17.13 -27.12 -29.06
C GLU A 44 16.08 -26.59 -30.05
N SER A 45 14.86 -26.31 -29.57
CA SER A 45 13.75 -25.83 -30.41
C SER A 45 13.49 -24.32 -30.34
N THR A 46 12.86 -23.76 -31.38
CA THR A 46 12.46 -22.34 -31.43
C THR A 46 11.47 -21.97 -30.32
N LEU A 47 10.55 -22.86 -29.98
CA LEU A 47 9.57 -22.63 -28.91
C LEU A 47 10.24 -22.56 -27.53
N GLU A 48 11.17 -23.47 -27.24
CA GLU A 48 11.92 -23.45 -25.99
C GLU A 48 12.78 -22.20 -25.86
N ARG A 49 13.41 -21.73 -26.94
CA ARG A 49 14.16 -20.45 -26.94
C ARG A 49 13.25 -19.27 -26.61
N PHE A 50 12.04 -19.24 -27.18
CA PHE A 50 11.05 -18.21 -26.87
C PHE A 50 10.63 -18.25 -25.39
N MET A 51 10.30 -19.43 -24.86
CA MET A 51 9.93 -19.60 -23.45
C MET A 51 11.07 -19.22 -22.51
N GLN A 52 12.31 -19.58 -22.85
CA GLN A 52 13.49 -19.20 -22.09
C GLN A 52 13.71 -17.68 -22.09
N GLY A 53 13.53 -17.03 -23.25
CA GLY A 53 13.59 -15.58 -23.38
C GLY A 53 12.51 -14.88 -22.53
N PHE A 54 11.27 -15.39 -22.60
CA PHE A 54 10.16 -14.88 -21.79
C PHE A 54 10.42 -15.05 -20.29
N ALA A 55 10.84 -16.24 -19.85
CA ALA A 55 11.15 -16.53 -18.45
C ALA A 55 12.26 -15.62 -17.89
N ARG A 56 13.33 -15.40 -18.68
CA ARG A 56 14.40 -14.44 -18.34
C ARG A 56 13.87 -13.01 -18.27
N GLY A 57 13.06 -12.60 -19.24
CA GLY A 57 12.40 -11.28 -19.24
C GLY A 57 11.55 -11.05 -17.99
N CYS A 58 10.73 -12.04 -17.61
CA CYS A 58 9.90 -11.97 -16.40
C CYS A 58 10.73 -11.90 -15.11
N SER A 59 11.82 -12.67 -15.01
CA SER A 59 12.66 -12.66 -13.81
C SER A 59 13.38 -11.32 -13.63
N TYR A 60 13.93 -10.73 -14.71
CA TYR A 60 14.51 -9.38 -14.65
C TYR A 60 13.45 -8.31 -14.31
N GLY A 61 12.24 -8.43 -14.87
CA GLY A 61 11.12 -7.54 -14.52
C GLY A 61 10.76 -7.62 -13.03
N TRP A 62 10.74 -8.82 -12.45
CA TRP A 62 10.47 -9.02 -11.03
C TRP A 62 11.60 -8.50 -10.14
N ILE A 63 12.86 -8.68 -10.53
CA ILE A 63 14.01 -8.06 -9.83
C ILE A 63 13.85 -6.54 -9.81
N GLY A 64 13.60 -5.91 -10.96
CA GLY A 64 13.38 -4.48 -11.06
C GLY A 64 12.21 -3.99 -10.20
N GLY A 65 11.07 -4.70 -10.24
CA GLY A 65 9.92 -4.41 -9.39
C GLY A 65 10.23 -4.51 -7.89
N SER A 66 11.02 -5.51 -7.49
CA SER A 66 11.42 -5.72 -6.09
C SER A 66 12.39 -4.62 -5.61
N ILE A 67 13.31 -4.18 -6.46
CA ILE A 67 14.19 -3.04 -6.17
C ILE A 67 13.36 -1.76 -5.96
N ILE A 68 12.39 -1.48 -6.84
CA ILE A 68 11.51 -0.30 -6.68
C ILE A 68 10.75 -0.36 -5.36
N LEU A 69 10.22 -1.53 -4.96
CA LEU A 69 9.55 -1.72 -3.67
C LEU A 69 10.49 -1.46 -2.48
N LEU A 70 11.75 -1.91 -2.56
CA LEU A 70 12.76 -1.67 -1.53
C LEU A 70 13.17 -0.19 -1.46
N SER A 71 13.30 0.49 -2.61
CA SER A 71 13.62 1.92 -2.68
C SER A 71 12.47 2.78 -2.13
N GLN A 72 11.22 2.36 -2.34
CA GLN A 72 10.06 3.07 -1.85
C GLN A 72 9.75 2.69 -0.40
N ARG A 73 10.45 3.30 0.55
CA ARG A 73 10.26 3.02 1.99
C ARG A 73 8.86 3.33 2.53
N ARG A 74 8.13 4.26 1.91
CA ARG A 74 6.83 4.77 2.38
C ARG A 74 5.71 4.35 1.41
N MET A 75 4.64 3.77 1.94
CA MET A 75 3.46 3.35 1.18
C MET A 75 2.52 4.53 0.95
N PHE A 76 2.15 5.22 2.03
CA PHE A 76 1.35 6.44 2.01
C PHE A 76 1.56 7.23 3.30
N PHE A 77 1.08 8.47 3.31
CA PHE A 77 1.01 9.29 4.53
C PHE A 77 -0.44 9.42 4.97
N PHE A 78 -0.68 9.34 6.27
CA PHE A 78 -1.96 9.63 6.88
C PHE A 78 -1.86 10.92 7.68
N ASP A 79 -2.65 11.91 7.30
CA ASP A 79 -2.84 13.16 8.04
C ASP A 79 -3.95 12.92 9.07
N ALA A 80 -3.55 12.77 10.34
CA ALA A 80 -4.49 12.51 11.43
C ALA A 80 -5.45 13.70 11.67
N GLN A 81 -4.99 14.93 11.43
CA GLN A 81 -5.77 16.14 11.66
C GLN A 81 -6.87 16.30 10.63
N ARG A 82 -6.54 16.06 9.35
CA ARG A 82 -7.48 16.20 8.22
C ARG A 82 -8.18 14.90 7.85
N ARG A 83 -7.75 13.78 8.45
CA ARG A 83 -8.20 12.40 8.17
C ARG A 83 -8.04 12.04 6.70
N ARG A 84 -6.87 12.36 6.14
CA ARG A 84 -6.59 12.15 4.72
C ARG A 84 -5.43 11.21 4.51
N VAL A 85 -5.58 10.34 3.52
CA VAL A 85 -4.46 9.55 3.00
C VAL A 85 -3.88 10.26 1.78
N ILE A 86 -2.57 10.44 1.79
CA ILE A 86 -1.79 11.05 0.71
C ILE A 86 -0.87 9.98 0.14
N ASP A 87 -1.10 9.60 -1.12
CA ASP A 87 -0.20 8.68 -1.82
C ASP A 87 1.01 9.46 -2.37
N PRO A 88 2.26 9.16 -1.96
CA PRO A 88 3.44 9.80 -2.52
C PRO A 88 3.65 9.50 -4.02
N ARG A 89 3.08 8.40 -4.52
CA ARG A 89 3.23 7.96 -5.91
C ARG A 89 2.32 8.72 -6.86
N SER A 90 1.24 9.31 -6.35
CA SER A 90 0.24 9.99 -7.16
C SER A 90 -0.16 11.31 -6.54
N ARG A 91 0.17 12.40 -7.24
CA ARG A 91 -0.25 13.76 -6.83
C ARG A 91 -1.77 13.93 -6.82
N ARG A 92 -2.50 13.06 -7.53
CA ARG A 92 -3.97 13.11 -7.67
C ARG A 92 -4.69 12.24 -6.65
N ASP A 93 -4.04 11.21 -6.13
CA ASP A 93 -4.66 10.26 -5.19
C ASP A 93 -4.56 10.77 -3.76
N ARG A 94 -5.46 11.69 -3.44
CA ARG A 94 -5.78 12.10 -2.08
C ARG A 94 -7.11 11.48 -1.71
N TYR A 95 -7.13 10.81 -0.56
CA TYR A 95 -8.33 10.20 -0.01
C TYR A 95 -8.78 10.97 1.24
N PRO A 96 -10.09 11.13 1.47
CA PRO A 96 -11.20 10.72 0.61
C PRO A 96 -11.18 11.45 -0.75
N SER A 97 -11.49 10.73 -1.82
CA SER A 97 -11.65 11.33 -3.15
C SER A 97 -12.96 12.12 -3.24
N ARG A 98 -13.12 12.96 -4.28
CA ARG A 98 -14.32 13.77 -4.47
C ARG A 98 -15.59 12.89 -4.44
N GLY A 99 -16.57 13.30 -3.63
CA GLY A 99 -17.81 12.55 -3.41
C GLY A 99 -17.78 11.63 -2.19
N PHE A 100 -16.63 11.45 -1.55
CA PHE A 100 -16.48 10.71 -0.31
C PHE A 100 -16.16 11.66 0.84
N GLU A 101 -16.71 11.39 2.03
CA GLU A 101 -16.62 12.31 3.17
C GLU A 101 -15.58 11.86 4.19
N ARG A 102 -15.47 10.55 4.42
CA ARG A 102 -14.60 10.00 5.47
C ARG A 102 -13.91 8.71 5.05
N LEU A 103 -12.91 8.33 5.83
CA LEU A 103 -12.26 7.03 5.76
C LEU A 103 -12.77 6.15 6.89
N GLU A 104 -13.12 4.90 6.59
CA GLU A 104 -13.50 3.89 7.58
C GLU A 104 -12.56 2.69 7.46
N TYR A 105 -12.13 2.17 8.61
CA TYR A 105 -11.43 0.90 8.65
C TYR A 105 -12.43 -0.22 8.94
N SER A 106 -12.46 -1.22 8.08
CA SER A 106 -13.27 -2.42 8.32
C SER A 106 -12.43 -3.48 9.01
N VAL A 107 -12.80 -3.80 10.25
CA VAL A 107 -12.14 -4.82 11.07
C VAL A 107 -12.26 -6.21 10.43
N TYR A 108 -13.39 -6.49 9.77
CA TYR A 108 -13.71 -7.80 9.20
C TYR A 108 -12.78 -8.21 8.05
N ASP A 109 -12.41 -7.27 7.17
CA ASP A 109 -11.58 -7.56 6.00
C ASP A 109 -10.18 -6.90 6.05
N GLY A 110 -9.92 -6.11 7.10
CA GLY A 110 -8.66 -5.42 7.32
C GLY A 110 -8.34 -4.38 6.24
N ARG A 111 -9.36 -3.73 5.67
CA ARG A 111 -9.21 -2.73 4.60
C ARG A 111 -9.73 -1.37 5.00
N ILE A 112 -9.19 -0.35 4.32
CA ILE A 112 -9.65 1.03 4.44
C ILE A 112 -10.61 1.29 3.29
N TYR A 113 -11.74 1.90 3.64
CA TYR A 113 -12.78 2.34 2.73
C TYR A 113 -12.85 3.86 2.80
N GLN A 114 -13.15 4.49 1.67
CA GLN A 114 -13.71 5.82 1.67
C GLN A 114 -15.23 5.68 1.62
N VAL A 115 -15.92 6.46 2.43
CA VAL A 115 -17.37 6.37 2.64
C VAL A 115 -18.01 7.70 2.30
N ALA A 116 -18.97 7.65 1.39
CA ALA A 116 -19.76 8.79 0.96
C ALA A 116 -20.91 9.06 1.93
N ARG A 117 -21.57 10.22 1.76
CA ARG A 117 -22.67 10.66 2.64
C ARG A 117 -23.87 9.71 2.62
N ASP A 118 -24.12 9.10 1.47
CA ASP A 118 -25.17 8.11 1.22
C ASP A 118 -24.81 6.71 1.77
N GLY A 119 -23.63 6.56 2.37
CA GLY A 119 -23.11 5.28 2.87
C GLY A 119 -22.40 4.44 1.80
N ALA A 120 -22.30 4.89 0.55
CA ALA A 120 -21.57 4.16 -0.47
C ALA A 120 -20.08 4.04 -0.10
N ARG A 121 -19.56 2.82 -0.19
CA ARG A 121 -18.19 2.49 0.21
C ARG A 121 -17.33 2.15 -0.99
N LYS A 122 -16.13 2.72 -1.07
CA LYS A 122 -15.13 2.36 -2.09
C LYS A 122 -13.82 1.95 -1.43
N LYS A 123 -13.29 0.79 -1.85
CA LYS A 123 -12.05 0.20 -1.33
C LYS A 123 -10.85 1.04 -1.77
N LEU A 124 -9.94 1.33 -0.83
CA LEU A 124 -8.63 1.88 -1.17
C LEU A 124 -7.69 0.76 -1.65
N PRO A 125 -6.68 1.07 -2.48
CA PRO A 125 -5.74 0.08 -3.01
C PRO A 125 -4.71 -0.42 -1.98
N PHE A 126 -4.73 0.10 -0.75
CA PHE A 126 -3.80 -0.26 0.32
C PHE A 126 -4.27 -1.52 1.04
N LYS A 127 -3.44 -2.58 1.05
CA LYS A 127 -3.71 -3.81 1.80
C LYS A 127 -2.82 -3.89 3.03
N ARG A 128 -3.40 -4.29 4.17
CA ARG A 128 -2.70 -4.52 5.45
C ARG A 128 -1.44 -5.37 5.31
N PHE A 129 -1.49 -6.44 4.50
CA PHE A 129 -0.37 -7.37 4.32
C PHE A 129 0.93 -6.72 3.80
N TRP A 130 0.81 -5.62 3.05
CA TRP A 130 1.96 -4.92 2.50
C TRP A 130 2.54 -3.87 3.45
N ALA A 131 1.79 -3.48 4.47
CA ALA A 131 2.19 -2.44 5.42
C ALA A 131 3.00 -3.03 6.58
N ASN A 132 3.90 -2.21 7.13
CA ASN A 132 4.51 -2.52 8.41
C ASN A 132 3.40 -2.68 9.48
N ARG A 133 3.51 -3.74 10.29
CA ARG A 133 2.47 -4.12 11.26
C ARG A 133 2.23 -3.05 12.32
N GLU A 134 3.28 -2.40 12.81
CA GLU A 134 3.19 -1.36 13.85
C GLU A 134 2.57 -0.10 13.25
N ASP A 135 3.07 0.36 12.10
CA ASP A 135 2.51 1.53 11.43
C ASP A 135 1.03 1.33 11.08
N TRP A 136 0.65 0.14 10.60
CA TRP A 136 -0.74 -0.19 10.30
C TRP A 136 -1.61 -0.20 11.55
N ARG A 137 -1.11 -0.73 12.67
CA ARG A 137 -1.83 -0.73 13.95
C ARG A 137 -2.12 0.70 14.40
N THR A 138 -1.10 1.56 14.44
CA THR A 138 -1.27 2.96 14.83
C THR A 138 -2.25 3.69 13.91
N LEU A 139 -2.23 3.41 12.60
CA LEU A 139 -3.20 3.95 11.66
C LEU A 139 -4.64 3.53 12.01
N VAL A 140 -4.84 2.24 12.29
CA VAL A 140 -6.15 1.71 12.68
C VAL A 140 -6.63 2.33 13.99
N ASP A 141 -5.74 2.47 14.97
CA ASP A 141 -6.08 3.09 16.26
C ASP A 141 -6.56 4.55 16.04
N LEU A 142 -5.89 5.32 15.19
CA LEU A 142 -6.31 6.68 14.83
C LEU A 142 -7.64 6.74 14.07
N LEU A 143 -7.92 5.75 13.22
CA LEU A 143 -9.19 5.66 12.49
C LEU A 143 -10.36 5.29 13.41
N LEU A 144 -10.13 4.42 14.40
CA LEU A 144 -11.15 3.93 15.33
C LEU A 144 -11.43 4.89 16.51
N GLN A 145 -10.44 5.69 16.95
CA GLN A 145 -10.58 6.61 18.09
C GLN A 145 -11.70 7.65 17.95
N ASP A 146 -12.18 7.86 16.74
CA ASP A 146 -13.03 8.98 16.37
C ASP A 146 -14.17 8.47 15.46
N GLU A 147 -14.51 7.18 15.58
CA GLU A 147 -15.86 6.78 15.27
C GLU A 147 -16.75 7.63 16.19
N PRO A 148 -17.60 8.52 15.65
CA PRO A 148 -18.57 9.18 16.50
C PRO A 148 -19.28 8.05 17.22
N LYS A 149 -19.47 8.17 18.54
CA LYS A 149 -20.45 7.35 19.26
C LYS A 149 -21.73 7.49 18.46
N GLN A 150 -21.97 6.58 17.53
CA GLN A 150 -23.20 6.50 16.79
C GLN A 150 -24.16 6.20 17.90
N GLY A 151 -24.87 7.24 18.35
CA GLY A 151 -25.95 7.08 19.29
C GLY A 151 -26.75 5.94 18.73
N PHE A 152 -26.80 4.84 19.46
CA PHE A 152 -27.79 3.80 19.27
C PHE A 152 -29.10 4.57 19.16
N ARG A 153 -29.56 4.80 17.93
CA ARG A 153 -30.95 5.14 17.71
C ARG A 153 -31.63 3.83 18.02
N GLU A 154 -32.07 3.72 19.26
CA GLU A 154 -33.15 2.83 19.63
C GLU A 154 -34.32 3.21 18.73
N GLU A 155 -34.41 2.54 17.58
CA GLU A 155 -35.64 2.51 16.80
C GLU A 155 -36.63 1.68 17.62
N GLY A 156 -37.43 2.39 18.42
CA GLY A 156 -38.63 1.87 19.06
C GLY A 156 -39.80 1.77 18.08
#